data_AF-A0A538MH46-F1
#
_entry.id   AF-A0A538MH46-F1
#
_cell.length_a   1.000
_cell.length_b   1.000
_cell.length_c   1.000
_cell.angle_alpha   90.00
_cell.angle_beta   90.00
_cell.angle_gamma   90.00
#
_symmetry.space_group_name_H-M   'P 1'
#
loop_
_entity.id
_entity.type
_entity.pdbx_description
1 polymer ?
#
loop_
_entity_poly.entity_id
_entity_poly.type
_entity_poly.pdbx_seq_one_letter_code
_entity_poly.pdbx_strand_id
1 'polypeptide(L)'
;MFHALTSRYGFACPERGEARVSLSSFRRIAQLPGAEHPAVFQVDFDCGCGGRHPGLVSHDELDWAPLGLQEEGVFLNLMTATLDPVDGELADLAATRIKAGEWPWSFFCYPEERPRPIFPSAFFLLAPAHDHSALGIAVRCPVCSSVSVNLVSAQHLDVPFHNDEEIGVVEHVFALDAERAVEEFSADLHSARFDARRLLL
;
A
#
# COMPACT_ATOMS: atom_id res chain seq x y z
N MET A 1 16.21 -5.28 0.21
CA MET A 1 15.72 -6.65 -0.01
C MET A 1 14.59 -6.99 0.95
N PHE A 2 13.45 -7.40 0.40
CA PHE A 2 12.28 -7.85 1.15
C PHE A 2 12.37 -9.34 1.52
N HIS A 3 11.78 -9.73 2.64
CA HIS A 3 11.72 -11.11 3.13
C HIS A 3 10.26 -11.51 3.43
N ALA A 4 9.67 -12.34 2.56
CA ALA A 4 8.25 -12.69 2.51
C ALA A 4 7.77 -13.51 3.71
N LEU A 5 8.59 -14.42 4.24
CA LEU A 5 8.20 -15.21 5.42
C LEU A 5 8.03 -14.36 6.68
N THR A 6 8.67 -13.18 6.74
CA THR A 6 8.58 -12.28 7.90
C THR A 6 7.86 -10.97 7.59
N SER A 7 7.47 -10.77 6.32
CA SER A 7 6.98 -9.50 5.78
C SER A 7 7.84 -8.29 6.16
N ARG A 8 9.17 -8.40 6.01
CA ARG A 8 10.11 -7.32 6.38
C ARG A 8 10.96 -6.85 5.21
N TYR A 9 11.15 -5.53 5.14
CA TYR A 9 12.11 -4.87 4.26
C TYR A 9 13.44 -4.71 4.98
N GLY A 10 14.51 -5.14 4.34
CA GLY A 10 15.89 -4.92 4.76
C GLY A 10 16.44 -3.60 4.21
N PHE A 11 16.84 -2.70 5.10
CA PHE A 11 17.50 -1.44 4.80
C PHE A 11 18.80 -1.28 5.60
N ALA A 12 19.67 -0.37 5.18
CA ALA A 12 20.85 0.02 5.94
C ALA A 12 20.46 0.93 7.12
N CYS A 13 21.07 0.69 8.29
CA CYS A 13 20.97 1.56 9.46
C CYS A 13 22.36 2.07 9.84
N PRO A 14 22.60 3.39 9.89
CA PRO A 14 23.90 3.94 10.27
C PRO A 14 24.39 3.47 11.65
N GLU A 15 23.46 3.26 12.60
CA GLU A 15 23.77 2.88 13.99
C GLU A 15 23.95 1.36 14.19
N ARG A 16 23.22 0.55 13.43
CA ARG A 16 23.14 -0.92 13.64
C ARG A 16 23.65 -1.74 12.44
N GLY A 17 24.10 -1.09 11.37
CA GLY A 17 24.47 -1.70 10.10
C GLY A 17 23.24 -2.03 9.25
N GLU A 18 22.37 -2.90 9.76
CA GLU A 18 21.16 -3.36 9.06
C GLU A 18 19.90 -3.16 9.92
N ALA A 19 18.78 -2.94 9.24
CA ALA A 19 17.45 -2.86 9.85
C ALA A 19 16.45 -3.67 9.04
N ARG A 20 15.61 -4.45 9.74
CA ARG A 20 14.44 -5.12 9.17
C ARG A 20 13.19 -4.41 9.68
N VAL A 21 12.41 -3.85 8.76
CA VAL A 21 11.25 -3.02 9.10
C VAL A 21 10.01 -3.50 8.33
N SER A 22 8.84 -3.34 8.93
CA SER A 22 7.57 -3.64 8.25
C SER A 22 7.09 -2.46 7.41
N LEU A 23 6.11 -2.67 6.53
CA LEU A 23 5.53 -1.62 5.71
C LEU A 23 4.86 -0.54 6.59
N SER A 24 4.24 -0.95 7.69
CA SER A 24 3.69 -0.09 8.74
C SER A 24 4.72 0.86 9.41
N SER A 25 6.02 0.57 9.29
CA SER A 25 7.09 1.43 9.82
C SER A 25 7.49 2.54 8.85
N PHE A 26 6.97 2.53 7.62
CA PHE A 26 7.25 3.56 6.63
C PHE A 26 6.49 4.83 7.03
N ARG A 27 6.98 5.99 6.58
CA ARG A 27 6.40 7.30 6.90
C ARG A 27 6.14 8.12 5.65
N ARG A 28 7.06 8.04 4.68
CA ARG A 28 6.92 8.69 3.39
C ARG A 28 7.42 7.74 2.31
N ILE A 29 6.70 7.67 1.20
CA ILE A 29 7.12 6.95 0.01
C ILE A 29 7.04 7.94 -1.16
N ALA A 30 8.10 8.04 -1.94
CA ALA A 30 8.15 8.92 -3.10
C ALA A 30 8.94 8.27 -4.23
N GLN A 31 8.37 8.25 -5.43
CA GLN A 31 9.09 7.81 -6.62
C GLN A 31 10.21 8.81 -6.95
N LEU A 32 11.41 8.29 -7.22
CA LEU A 32 12.52 9.11 -7.68
C LEU A 32 12.36 9.49 -9.16
N PRO A 33 12.70 10.73 -9.54
CA PRO A 33 12.62 11.15 -10.93
C PRO A 33 13.63 10.40 -11.80
N GLY A 34 13.23 10.06 -13.04
CA GLY A 34 14.12 9.55 -14.09
C GLY A 34 14.24 8.02 -14.19
N ALA A 35 13.86 7.28 -13.16
CA ALA A 35 13.73 5.82 -13.22
C ALA A 35 12.26 5.47 -13.48
N GLU A 36 11.87 5.37 -14.76
CA GLU A 36 10.52 4.90 -15.12
C GLU A 36 10.45 3.37 -15.10
N HIS A 37 11.51 2.67 -15.55
CA HIS A 37 11.56 1.21 -15.57
C HIS A 37 12.97 0.65 -15.30
N PRO A 38 13.22 -0.03 -14.16
CA PRO A 38 12.30 -0.18 -13.02
C PRO A 38 12.18 1.13 -12.23
N ALA A 39 10.97 1.46 -11.79
CA ALA A 39 10.75 2.59 -10.89
C ALA A 39 11.42 2.33 -9.54
N VAL A 40 12.07 3.37 -9.00
CA VAL A 40 12.75 3.33 -7.70
C VAL A 40 12.06 4.32 -6.77
N PHE A 41 11.78 3.88 -5.55
CA PHE A 41 11.15 4.67 -4.51
C PHE A 41 12.14 4.98 -3.41
N GLN A 42 12.16 6.24 -2.99
CA GLN A 42 12.73 6.63 -1.71
C GLN A 42 11.66 6.47 -0.63
N VAL A 43 12.05 5.76 0.43
CA VAL A 43 11.21 5.52 1.60
C VAL A 43 11.88 6.14 2.81
N ASP A 44 11.16 6.96 3.56
CA ASP A 44 11.57 7.33 4.91
C ASP A 44 10.89 6.37 5.90
N PHE A 45 11.67 5.67 6.72
CA PHE A 45 11.17 4.68 7.67
C PHE A 45 11.64 4.97 9.10
N ASP A 46 10.80 4.64 10.07
CA ASP A 46 11.19 4.65 11.48
C ASP A 46 11.96 3.35 11.77
N CYS A 47 13.22 3.50 12.21
CA CYS A 47 14.11 2.39 12.50
C CYS A 47 14.04 1.99 13.98
N GLY A 48 14.27 0.71 14.28
CA GLY A 48 14.36 0.21 15.65
C GLY A 48 15.52 0.79 16.48
N CYS A 49 16.42 1.58 15.89
CA CYS A 49 17.41 2.39 16.62
C CYS A 49 16.80 3.66 17.25
N GLY A 50 15.55 4.01 16.91
CA GLY A 50 14.88 5.24 17.35
C GLY A 50 15.02 6.42 16.39
N GLY A 51 15.82 6.28 15.33
CA GLY A 51 15.99 7.28 14.27
C GLY A 51 15.07 7.02 13.08
N ARG A 52 14.84 8.08 12.29
CA ARG A 52 14.24 7.98 10.96
C ARG A 52 15.35 7.97 9.91
N HIS A 53 15.27 7.04 8.96
CA HIS A 53 16.29 6.87 7.94
C HIS A 53 15.67 6.76 6.54
N PRO A 54 16.36 7.26 5.51
CA PRO A 54 15.98 7.00 4.13
C PRO A 54 16.42 5.59 3.71
N GLY A 55 15.62 4.95 2.88
CA GLY A 55 15.89 3.70 2.19
C GLY A 55 15.48 3.81 0.73
N LEU A 56 16.08 2.96 -0.11
CA LEU A 56 15.68 2.80 -1.51
C LEU A 56 15.06 1.42 -1.68
N VAL A 57 13.96 1.36 -2.41
CA VAL A 57 13.25 0.13 -2.74
C VAL A 57 12.79 0.19 -4.19
N SER A 58 12.91 -0.91 -4.93
CA SER A 58 12.37 -0.96 -6.29
C SER A 58 10.85 -1.15 -6.27
N HIS A 59 10.18 -0.83 -7.38
CA HIS A 59 8.78 -1.21 -7.58
C HIS A 59 8.54 -2.69 -7.31
N ASP A 60 9.45 -3.55 -7.79
CA ASP A 60 9.25 -4.98 -7.65
C ASP A 60 9.40 -5.46 -6.21
N GLU A 61 10.36 -4.91 -5.46
CA GLU A 61 10.49 -5.21 -4.03
C GLU A 61 9.29 -4.70 -3.22
N LEU A 62 8.67 -3.60 -3.66
CA LEU A 62 7.59 -2.94 -2.94
C LEU A 62 6.21 -3.58 -3.20
N ASP A 63 5.91 -3.94 -4.45
CA ASP A 63 4.59 -4.39 -4.87
C ASP A 63 4.52 -5.91 -5.16
N TRP A 64 5.58 -6.50 -5.71
CA TRP A 64 5.58 -7.89 -6.21
C TRP A 64 6.22 -8.87 -5.25
N ALA A 65 7.31 -8.50 -4.58
CA ALA A 65 8.02 -9.37 -3.63
C ALA A 65 7.13 -9.85 -2.47
N PRO A 66 6.21 -9.03 -1.90
CA PRO A 66 5.24 -9.50 -0.90
C PRO A 66 4.31 -10.62 -1.39
N LEU A 67 4.13 -10.77 -2.70
CA LEU A 67 3.29 -11.80 -3.31
C LEU A 67 4.07 -13.09 -3.64
N GLY A 68 5.34 -13.18 -3.24
CA GLY A 68 6.19 -14.35 -3.49
C GLY A 68 6.85 -14.38 -4.87
N LEU A 69 6.77 -13.29 -5.66
CA LEU A 69 7.21 -13.27 -7.05
C LEU A 69 8.71 -12.96 -7.25
N GLN A 70 9.48 -12.76 -6.17
CA GLN A 70 10.88 -12.35 -6.25
C GLN A 70 11.85 -13.04 -5.29
N GLU A 71 11.38 -13.88 -4.36
CA GLU A 71 12.24 -14.40 -3.29
C GLU A 71 12.61 -15.88 -3.50
N GLU A 72 13.90 -16.14 -3.65
CA GLU A 72 14.46 -17.48 -3.56
C GLU A 72 14.53 -17.88 -2.08
N GLY A 73 13.51 -18.60 -1.62
CA GLY A 73 13.42 -19.11 -0.25
C GLY A 73 13.03 -20.58 -0.23
N VAL A 74 13.42 -21.30 0.83
CA VAL A 74 12.93 -22.66 1.09
C VAL A 74 12.29 -22.72 2.47
N PHE A 75 11.29 -23.58 2.61
CA PHE A 75 10.69 -23.91 3.91
C PHE A 75 10.71 -25.42 4.12
N LEU A 76 10.75 -25.85 5.38
CA LEU A 76 10.60 -27.25 5.74
C LEU A 76 9.11 -27.61 5.73
N ASN A 77 8.69 -28.38 4.74
CA ASN A 77 7.36 -28.96 4.70
C ASN A 77 7.28 -30.11 5.71
N LEU A 78 6.58 -29.89 6.81
CA LEU A 78 6.45 -30.88 7.89
C LEU A 78 5.64 -32.11 7.48
N MET A 79 4.83 -32.03 6.42
CA MET A 79 4.00 -33.14 5.95
C MET A 79 4.78 -34.11 5.06
N THR A 80 5.79 -33.62 4.33
CA THR A 80 6.64 -34.41 3.42
C THR A 80 8.05 -34.61 3.95
N ALA A 81 8.45 -33.86 4.98
CA ALA A 81 9.81 -33.75 5.50
C ALA A 81 10.84 -33.30 4.44
N THR A 82 10.41 -32.50 3.46
CA THR A 82 11.26 -31.94 2.40
C THR A 82 11.43 -30.43 2.53
N LEU A 83 12.51 -29.91 1.94
CA LEU A 83 12.66 -28.47 1.74
C LEU A 83 12.01 -28.12 0.39
N ASP A 84 10.93 -27.36 0.45
CA ASP A 84 10.16 -26.95 -0.72
C ASP A 84 10.39 -25.45 -0.98
N PRO A 85 10.35 -25.01 -2.25
CA PRO A 85 10.56 -23.61 -2.60
C PRO A 85 9.35 -22.75 -2.21
N VAL A 86 9.62 -21.57 -1.64
CA VAL A 86 8.61 -20.64 -1.10
C VAL A 86 7.90 -19.85 -2.20
N ASP A 87 8.62 -19.46 -3.24
CA ASP A 87 8.12 -18.65 -4.35
C ASP A 87 6.94 -19.31 -5.08
N GLY A 88 7.07 -20.60 -5.43
CA GLY A 88 6.02 -21.35 -6.12
C GLY A 88 4.72 -21.38 -5.32
N GLU A 89 4.78 -21.71 -4.04
CA GLU A 89 3.61 -21.81 -3.16
C GLU A 89 2.96 -20.43 -2.90
N LEU A 90 3.75 -19.39 -2.63
CA LEU A 90 3.21 -18.04 -2.39
C LEU A 90 2.62 -17.42 -3.65
N ALA A 91 3.28 -17.59 -4.80
CA ALA A 91 2.79 -17.10 -6.08
C ALA A 91 1.48 -17.81 -6.49
N ASP A 92 1.38 -19.13 -6.29
CA ASP A 92 0.17 -19.90 -6.57
C ASP A 92 -0.98 -19.52 -5.64
N LEU A 93 -0.69 -19.30 -4.35
CA LEU A 93 -1.67 -18.79 -3.39
C LEU A 93 -2.18 -17.40 -3.77
N ALA A 94 -1.25 -16.48 -4.10
CA ALA A 94 -1.59 -15.14 -4.54
C ALA A 94 -2.45 -15.16 -5.81
N ALA A 95 -2.06 -15.96 -6.81
CA ALA A 95 -2.83 -16.10 -8.05
C ALA A 95 -4.22 -16.68 -7.80
N THR A 96 -4.36 -17.66 -6.89
CA THR A 96 -5.65 -18.26 -6.52
C THR A 96 -6.57 -17.23 -5.87
N ARG A 97 -6.06 -16.46 -4.91
CA ARG A 97 -6.84 -15.40 -4.23
C ARG A 97 -7.26 -14.29 -5.19
N ILE A 98 -6.36 -13.80 -6.03
CA ILE A 98 -6.67 -12.77 -7.03
C ILE A 98 -7.74 -13.26 -8.00
N LYS A 99 -7.68 -14.53 -8.45
CA LYS A 99 -8.73 -15.13 -9.30
C LYS A 99 -10.08 -15.24 -8.60
N ALA A 100 -10.10 -15.37 -7.28
CA ALA A 100 -11.32 -15.34 -6.47
C ALA A 100 -11.86 -13.91 -6.22
N GLY A 101 -11.15 -12.87 -6.70
CA GLY A 101 -11.51 -11.46 -6.50
C GLY A 101 -10.99 -10.87 -5.19
N GLU A 102 -10.17 -11.61 -4.45
CA GLU A 102 -9.48 -11.12 -3.26
C GLU A 102 -8.21 -10.38 -3.65
N TRP A 103 -8.04 -9.16 -3.15
CA TRP A 103 -6.88 -8.33 -3.44
C TRP A 103 -5.90 -8.29 -2.27
N PRO A 104 -4.57 -8.23 -2.52
CA PRO A 104 -3.56 -8.19 -1.46
C PRO A 104 -3.76 -7.04 -0.49
N TRP A 105 -4.11 -5.87 -1.02
CA TRP A 105 -4.46 -4.68 -0.26
C TRP A 105 -5.64 -3.98 -0.93
N SER A 106 -6.57 -3.52 -0.11
CA SER A 106 -7.78 -2.86 -0.56
C SER A 106 -8.06 -1.65 0.32
N PHE A 107 -8.19 -0.47 -0.28
CA PHE A 107 -8.47 0.77 0.46
C PHE A 107 -9.68 1.49 -0.11
N PHE A 108 -10.32 2.32 0.71
CA PHE A 108 -11.48 3.06 0.28
C PHE A 108 -11.10 4.26 -0.60
N CYS A 109 -11.70 4.35 -1.78
CA CYS A 109 -11.62 5.52 -2.63
C CYS A 109 -12.81 6.43 -2.33
N TYR A 110 -12.55 7.58 -1.69
CA TYR A 110 -13.61 8.50 -1.27
C TYR A 110 -14.47 9.01 -2.44
N PRO A 111 -13.90 9.50 -3.57
CA PRO A 111 -14.72 9.98 -4.69
C PRO A 111 -15.53 8.91 -5.42
N GLU A 112 -15.12 7.64 -5.33
CA GLU A 112 -15.86 6.54 -5.96
C GLU A 112 -16.76 5.78 -4.98
N GLU A 113 -16.74 6.13 -3.70
CA GLU A 113 -17.51 5.52 -2.62
C GLU A 113 -17.40 3.98 -2.58
N ARG A 114 -16.21 3.45 -2.90
CA ARG A 114 -15.97 2.00 -2.91
C ARG A 114 -14.52 1.62 -2.60
N PRO A 115 -14.28 0.41 -2.08
CA PRO A 115 -12.93 -0.15 -1.96
C PRO A 115 -12.30 -0.38 -3.34
N ARG A 116 -11.00 -0.11 -3.45
CA ARG A 116 -10.17 -0.32 -4.63
C ARG A 116 -8.90 -1.08 -4.27
N PRO A 117 -8.42 -1.98 -5.15
CA PRO A 117 -7.09 -2.55 -5.00
C PRO A 117 -6.05 -1.45 -5.18
N ILE A 118 -5.15 -1.31 -4.20
CA ILE A 118 -4.08 -0.30 -4.24
C ILE A 118 -2.79 -0.97 -3.77
N PHE A 119 -1.73 -0.82 -4.57
CA PHE A 119 -0.42 -1.35 -4.25
C PHE A 119 0.40 -0.39 -3.37
N PRO A 120 1.39 -0.87 -2.60
CA PRO A 120 2.21 -0.03 -1.75
C PRO A 120 2.94 1.12 -2.45
N SER A 121 3.27 0.98 -3.74
CA SER A 121 3.81 2.08 -4.56
C SER A 121 2.92 3.30 -4.70
N ALA A 122 1.60 3.17 -4.49
CA ALA A 122 0.65 4.27 -4.54
C ALA A 122 0.47 4.99 -3.19
N PHE A 123 1.16 4.55 -2.15
CA PHE A 123 1.17 5.23 -0.85
C PHE A 123 2.08 6.45 -0.91
N PHE A 124 1.76 7.50 -0.15
CA PHE A 124 2.64 8.68 -0.05
C PHE A 124 2.99 9.07 1.38
N LEU A 125 2.08 8.84 2.33
CA LEU A 125 2.27 9.20 3.74
C LEU A 125 1.63 8.17 4.65
N LEU A 126 2.37 7.79 5.69
CA LEU A 126 1.92 6.90 6.75
C LEU A 126 2.21 7.56 8.10
N ALA A 127 1.22 7.58 8.98
CA ALA A 127 1.31 8.14 10.31
C ALA A 127 0.64 7.22 11.33
N PRO A 128 1.34 6.77 12.38
CA PRO A 128 0.70 6.01 13.44
C PRO A 128 -0.28 6.86 14.24
N ALA A 129 -1.37 6.25 14.67
CA ALA A 129 -2.26 6.85 15.67
C ALA A 129 -1.53 6.99 17.01
N HIS A 130 -2.01 7.91 17.86
CA HIS A 130 -1.37 8.19 19.16
C HIS A 130 -1.28 6.98 20.09
N ASP A 131 -2.26 6.09 20.01
CA ASP A 131 -2.34 4.85 20.78
C ASP A 131 -1.67 3.66 20.05
N HIS A 132 -1.10 3.88 18.85
CA HIS A 132 -0.51 2.88 17.98
C HIS A 132 -1.45 1.72 17.59
N SER A 133 -2.77 1.86 17.80
CA SER A 133 -3.74 0.82 17.45
C SER A 133 -4.05 0.80 15.96
N ALA A 134 -3.93 1.98 15.32
CA ALA A 134 -4.19 2.19 13.90
C ALA A 134 -3.09 3.00 13.22
N LEU A 135 -3.10 2.97 11.90
CA LEU A 135 -2.24 3.71 11.00
C LEU A 135 -3.11 4.54 10.08
N GLY A 136 -2.91 5.86 10.11
CA GLY A 136 -3.37 6.75 9.06
C GLY A 136 -2.48 6.57 7.84
N ILE A 137 -3.06 6.09 6.75
CA ILE A 137 -2.39 5.93 5.48
C ILE A 137 -3.08 6.75 4.42
N ALA A 138 -2.29 7.50 3.69
CA ALA A 138 -2.78 8.32 2.63
C ALA A 138 -2.30 7.71 1.31
N VAL A 139 -3.27 7.40 0.45
CA VAL A 139 -3.09 6.57 -0.75
C VAL A 139 -3.63 7.30 -1.97
N ARG A 140 -2.94 7.16 -3.10
CA ARG A 140 -3.43 7.63 -4.39
C ARG A 140 -4.19 6.50 -5.08
N CYS A 141 -5.45 6.71 -5.41
CA CYS A 141 -6.24 5.74 -6.15
C CYS A 141 -5.64 5.56 -7.56
N PRO A 142 -5.30 4.33 -8.00
CA PRO A 142 -4.74 4.08 -9.33
C PRO A 142 -5.77 4.31 -10.45
N VAL A 143 -7.07 4.37 -10.13
CA VAL A 143 -8.15 4.55 -11.13
C VAL A 143 -8.44 6.03 -11.38
N CYS A 144 -8.75 6.79 -10.34
CA CYS A 144 -9.15 8.19 -10.46
C CYS A 144 -8.04 9.18 -10.05
N SER A 145 -6.87 8.70 -9.64
CA SER A 145 -5.72 9.51 -9.16
C SER A 145 -5.99 10.35 -7.91
N SER A 146 -7.17 10.24 -7.30
CA SER A 146 -7.54 10.94 -6.07
C SER A 146 -6.87 10.38 -4.86
N VAL A 147 -6.58 11.27 -3.92
CA VAL A 147 -5.99 10.88 -2.66
C VAL A 147 -7.10 10.64 -1.63
N SER A 148 -7.04 9.51 -0.94
CA SER A 148 -7.87 9.23 0.24
C SER A 148 -7.00 8.91 1.44
N VAL A 149 -7.48 9.29 2.63
CA VAL A 149 -6.84 8.92 3.90
C VAL A 149 -7.67 7.83 4.56
N ASN A 150 -7.04 6.69 4.78
CA ASN A 150 -7.63 5.52 5.39
C ASN A 150 -6.99 5.31 6.77
N LEU A 151 -7.76 4.77 7.71
CA LEU A 151 -7.32 4.32 9.02
C LEU A 151 -7.43 2.80 9.03
N VAL A 152 -6.29 2.13 9.13
CA VAL A 152 -6.17 0.68 9.05
C VAL A 152 -5.26 0.13 10.16
N SER A 153 -5.36 -1.15 10.44
CA SER A 153 -4.44 -1.86 11.32
C SER A 153 -3.04 -1.98 10.68
N ALA A 154 -2.02 -2.26 11.48
CA ALA A 154 -0.70 -2.59 10.94
C ALA A 154 -0.71 -3.88 10.11
N GLN A 155 -1.53 -4.86 10.51
CA GLN A 155 -1.65 -6.13 9.80
C GLN A 155 -2.24 -5.95 8.40
N HIS A 156 -3.15 -4.99 8.23
CA HIS A 156 -3.68 -4.60 6.92
C HIS A 156 -2.58 -4.29 5.91
N LEU A 157 -1.51 -3.63 6.36
CA LEU A 157 -0.38 -3.27 5.50
C LEU A 157 0.65 -4.40 5.40
N ASP A 158 0.97 -5.01 6.54
CA ASP A 158 2.13 -5.89 6.67
C ASP A 158 1.88 -7.32 6.18
N VAL A 159 0.61 -7.74 6.06
CA VAL A 159 0.27 -9.10 5.66
C VAL A 159 -0.59 -9.05 4.39
N PRO A 160 -0.05 -9.42 3.22
CA PRO A 160 -0.83 -9.50 1.99
C PRO A 160 -2.09 -10.36 2.17
N PHE A 161 -3.21 -9.88 1.62
CA PHE A 161 -4.53 -10.49 1.70
C PHE A 161 -5.18 -10.49 3.10
N HIS A 162 -4.54 -9.87 4.10
CA HIS A 162 -5.21 -9.52 5.35
C HIS A 162 -5.82 -8.13 5.18
N ASN A 163 -7.11 -8.06 4.88
CA ASN A 163 -7.84 -6.79 4.84
C ASN A 163 -8.67 -6.67 6.12
N ASP A 164 -8.70 -5.48 6.69
CA ASP A 164 -9.53 -5.18 7.87
C ASP A 164 -11.00 -5.29 7.48
N GLU A 165 -11.85 -5.75 8.40
CA GLU A 165 -13.30 -5.82 8.16
C GLU A 165 -13.90 -4.42 7.96
N GLU A 166 -13.36 -3.42 8.67
CA GLU A 166 -13.75 -2.03 8.59
C GLU A 166 -12.52 -1.15 8.34
N ILE A 167 -12.59 -0.30 7.30
CA ILE A 167 -11.56 0.69 7.00
C ILE A 167 -12.13 2.06 7.35
N GLY A 168 -11.53 2.73 8.33
CA GLY A 168 -11.90 4.10 8.65
C GLY A 168 -11.47 5.04 7.52
N VAL A 169 -12.28 6.04 7.19
CA VAL A 169 -11.93 7.03 6.15
C VAL A 169 -12.02 8.41 6.77
N VAL A 170 -10.95 9.19 6.64
CA VAL A 170 -10.98 10.58 7.09
C VAL A 170 -11.52 11.43 5.94
N GLU A 171 -12.63 12.12 6.19
CA GLU A 171 -13.18 13.15 5.30
C GLU A 171 -12.23 14.36 5.30
N HIS A 172 -11.11 14.25 4.59
CA HIS A 172 -10.22 15.38 4.34
C HIS A 172 -9.87 15.41 2.86
N VAL A 173 -10.40 16.43 2.18
CA VAL A 173 -10.02 16.75 0.81
C VAL A 173 -8.68 17.48 0.88
N PHE A 174 -7.60 16.88 0.36
CA PHE A 174 -6.32 17.59 0.25
C PHE A 174 -6.47 18.79 -0.70
N ALA A 175 -5.68 19.86 -0.51
CA ALA A 175 -5.82 21.10 -1.29
C ALA A 175 -5.79 20.89 -2.83
N LEU A 176 -4.95 19.98 -3.32
CA LEU A 176 -4.91 19.60 -4.74
C LEU A 176 -6.16 18.82 -5.19
N ASP A 177 -6.74 18.01 -4.30
CA ASP A 177 -8.02 17.34 -4.57
C ASP A 177 -9.19 18.32 -4.46
N ALA A 178 -9.08 19.39 -3.68
CA ALA A 178 -10.11 20.43 -3.59
C ALA A 178 -10.17 21.25 -4.88
N GLU A 179 -9.02 21.64 -5.43
CA GLU A 179 -8.93 22.32 -6.73
C GLU A 179 -9.50 21.43 -7.84
N ARG A 180 -9.10 20.16 -7.90
CA ARG A 180 -9.61 19.22 -8.89
C ARG A 180 -11.09 18.86 -8.68
N ALA A 181 -11.56 18.73 -7.45
CA ALA A 181 -12.98 18.51 -7.17
C ALA A 181 -13.82 19.73 -7.55
N VAL A 182 -13.31 20.95 -7.38
CA VAL A 182 -13.97 22.18 -7.85
C VAL A 182 -13.99 22.24 -9.39
N GLU A 183 -12.91 21.84 -10.06
CA GLU A 183 -12.89 21.73 -11.53
C GLU A 183 -13.86 20.67 -12.05
N GLU A 184 -13.85 19.46 -11.46
CA GLU A 184 -14.76 18.37 -11.81
C GLU A 184 -16.22 18.75 -11.53
N PHE A 185 -16.50 19.37 -10.38
CA PHE A 185 -17.83 19.89 -10.07
C PHE A 185 -18.26 20.98 -11.04
N SER A 186 -17.37 21.91 -11.39
CA SER A 186 -17.65 22.97 -12.38
C SER A 186 -17.94 22.40 -13.76
N ALA A 187 -17.25 21.32 -14.15
CA ALA A 187 -17.54 20.59 -15.38
C ALA A 187 -18.87 19.82 -15.29
N ASP A 188 -19.20 19.26 -14.13
CA ASP A 188 -20.44 18.51 -13.92
C ASP A 188 -21.67 19.42 -13.83
N LEU A 189 -21.54 20.67 -13.37
CA LEU A 189 -22.65 21.66 -13.30
C LEU A 189 -23.39 21.87 -14.63
N HIS A 190 -22.74 21.60 -15.75
CA HIS A 190 -23.31 21.72 -17.10
C HIS A 190 -23.58 20.37 -17.77
N SER A 191 -23.48 19.27 -17.03
CA SER A 191 -23.68 17.93 -17.55
C SER A 191 -25.15 17.47 -17.40
N ALA A 192 -25.58 16.60 -18.30
CA ALA A 192 -26.88 15.93 -18.20
C ALA A 192 -27.03 15.11 -16.90
N ARG A 193 -25.91 14.70 -16.29
CA ARG A 193 -25.88 13.98 -15.01
C ARG A 193 -26.30 14.88 -13.85
N PHE A 194 -25.84 16.14 -13.85
CA PHE A 194 -26.26 17.12 -12.86
C PHE A 194 -27.72 17.53 -13.03
N ASP A 195 -28.19 17.74 -14.28
CA ASP A 195 -29.60 18.01 -14.55
C ASP A 195 -30.52 16.89 -14.06
N ALA A 196 -30.11 15.62 -14.24
CA ALA A 196 -30.85 14.47 -13.74
C ALA A 196 -30.89 14.42 -12.19
N ARG A 197 -29.79 14.77 -11.51
CA ARG A 197 -29.74 14.87 -10.04
C ARG A 197 -30.60 16.03 -9.51
N ARG A 198 -30.62 17.18 -10.19
CA ARG A 198 -31.46 18.34 -9.82
C ARG A 198 -32.95 18.01 -9.88
N LEU A 199 -33.38 17.19 -10.83
CA LEU A 199 -34.79 16.79 -10.99
C LEU A 199 -35.28 15.77 -9.96
N LEU A 200 -34.39 15.23 -9.12
CA LEU A 200 -34.69 14.28 -8.05
C LEU A 200 -34.75 14.91 -6.64
N LEU A 201 -34.50 16.23 -6.54
CA LEU A 201 -34.66 17.04 -5.31
C LEU A 201 -35.96 17.84 -5.38
#